data_AF-U6KWI9-F1
#
_entry.id   AF-U6KWI9-F1
#
_cell.length_a   1.000
_cell.length_b   1.000
_cell.length_c   1.000
_cell.angle_alpha   90.00
_cell.angle_beta   90.00
_cell.angle_gamma   90.00
#
_symmetry.space_group_name_H-M   'P 1'
#
loop_
_entity.id
_entity.type
_entity.pdbx_description
1 polymer ?
#
loop_
_entity_poly.entity_id
_entity_poly.type
_entity_poly.pdbx_seq_one_letter_code
_entity_poly.pdbx_strand_id
1 'polypeptide(L)'
;QPAPPSSASPAAAAAAAAAAGELPESVDWREKGCVTAAKDQGPCGSCWAFSSTGALEGALCAAGGPPVVPLSEQMLLDCSGPFGTSGCSGGLMDAAFQFAAAAGLCAAAEYFPYEARARPCRSGFRDLPPRDPGALRGALAGAPVSVAVQGDQLGFQFYKSGIFDGSCGEELNHGVLLVGFGKKTQNHKDRKFFILKNSWGEGWGQRGFMLLDGDKGGA
;
A
#
# COMPACT_ATOMS: atom_id res chain seq x y z
N GLN A 1 -34.08 -20.08 9.94
CA GLN A 1 -33.58 -19.83 11.32
C GLN A 1 -33.17 -18.37 11.40
N PRO A 2 -33.56 -17.61 12.44
CA PRO A 2 -33.04 -16.26 12.60
C PRO A 2 -31.54 -16.35 12.96
N ALA A 3 -30.73 -15.45 12.39
CA ALA A 3 -29.31 -15.35 12.68
C ALA A 3 -29.09 -15.08 14.19
N PRO A 4 -27.98 -15.59 14.77
CA PRO A 4 -27.67 -15.31 16.18
C PRO A 4 -27.48 -13.80 16.37
N PRO A 5 -27.73 -13.25 17.58
CA PRO A 5 -27.50 -11.85 17.84
C PRO A 5 -26.03 -11.52 17.59
N SER A 6 -25.79 -10.45 16.82
CA SER A 6 -24.47 -9.90 16.59
C SER A 6 -23.77 -9.67 17.94
N SER A 7 -22.65 -10.35 18.16
CA SER A 7 -21.81 -10.14 19.34
C SER A 7 -21.40 -8.67 19.37
N ALA A 8 -21.60 -8.02 20.52
CA ALA A 8 -21.21 -6.63 20.72
C ALA A 8 -19.73 -6.43 20.35
N SER A 9 -19.42 -5.29 19.74
CA SER A 9 -18.02 -4.92 19.44
C SER A 9 -17.16 -4.99 20.70
N PRO A 10 -15.87 -5.37 20.62
CA PRO A 10 -14.95 -5.39 21.76
C PRO A 10 -14.97 -4.09 22.58
N ALA A 11 -15.15 -2.93 21.93
CA ALA A 11 -15.29 -1.64 22.59
C ALA A 11 -16.58 -1.51 23.43
N ALA A 12 -17.68 -2.08 22.95
CA ALA A 12 -18.96 -2.09 23.66
C ALA A 12 -18.93 -3.07 24.85
N ALA A 13 -18.24 -4.21 24.71
CA ALA A 13 -18.02 -5.14 25.82
C ALA A 13 -17.13 -4.53 26.91
N ALA A 14 -16.06 -3.82 26.53
CA ALA A 14 -15.20 -3.10 27.48
C ALA A 14 -15.94 -1.96 28.20
N ALA A 15 -16.80 -1.21 27.50
CA ALA A 15 -17.63 -0.17 28.10
C ALA A 15 -18.68 -0.74 29.08
N ALA A 16 -19.25 -1.91 28.77
CA ALA A 16 -20.17 -2.60 29.67
C ALA A 16 -19.47 -3.13 30.93
N ALA A 17 -18.28 -3.72 30.80
CA ALA A 17 -17.45 -4.14 31.93
C ALA A 17 -17.05 -2.95 32.82
N ALA A 18 -16.76 -1.79 32.22
CA ALA A 18 -16.50 -0.55 32.95
C ALA A 18 -17.72 -0.08 33.76
N ALA A 19 -18.92 -0.12 33.16
CA ALA A 19 -20.16 0.24 33.84
C ALA A 19 -20.55 -0.75 34.96
N ALA A 20 -20.09 -2.00 34.87
CA ALA A 20 -20.29 -3.04 35.89
C ALA A 20 -19.24 -3.00 37.01
N GLY A 21 -18.24 -2.10 36.96
CA GLY A 21 -17.16 -2.03 37.94
C GLY A 21 -16.12 -3.15 37.80
N GLU A 22 -16.12 -3.87 36.68
CA GLU A 22 -15.22 -5.00 36.39
C GLU A 22 -13.97 -4.53 35.62
N LEU A 23 -13.44 -3.36 35.97
CA LEU A 23 -12.20 -2.88 35.38
C LEU A 23 -11.01 -3.60 36.02
N PRO A 24 -10.01 -4.04 35.22
CA PRO A 24 -8.75 -4.49 35.78
C PRO A 24 -8.08 -3.37 36.58
N GLU A 25 -7.40 -3.73 37.67
CA GLU A 25 -6.67 -2.77 38.53
C GLU A 25 -5.57 -2.01 37.76
N SER A 26 -5.00 -2.63 36.73
CA SER A 26 -4.00 -2.03 35.85
C SER A 26 -4.06 -2.61 34.45
N VAL A 27 -3.77 -1.78 33.43
CA VAL A 27 -3.59 -2.20 32.04
C VAL A 27 -2.37 -1.51 31.45
N ASP A 28 -1.46 -2.29 30.87
CA ASP A 28 -0.37 -1.79 30.03
C ASP A 28 -0.40 -2.50 28.67
N TRP A 29 -0.72 -1.74 27.61
CA TRP A 29 -0.77 -2.29 26.25
C TRP A 29 0.61 -2.59 25.66
N ARG A 30 1.69 -2.06 26.26
CA ARG A 30 3.07 -2.39 25.87
C ARG A 30 3.38 -3.85 26.18
N GLU A 31 2.91 -4.35 27.32
CA GLU A 31 3.08 -5.75 27.73
C GLU A 31 2.35 -6.73 26.80
N LYS A 32 1.35 -6.23 26.07
CA LYS A 32 0.58 -6.99 25.07
C LYS A 32 1.15 -6.89 23.65
N GLY A 33 2.25 -6.16 23.46
CA GLY A 33 2.84 -5.92 22.13
C GLY A 33 1.99 -5.03 21.21
N CYS A 34 1.05 -4.27 21.77
CA CYS A 34 0.13 -3.42 21.01
C CYS A 34 0.56 -1.94 20.95
N VAL A 35 1.82 -1.65 21.26
CA VAL A 35 2.36 -0.28 21.26
C VAL A 35 3.72 -0.30 20.60
N THR A 36 3.94 0.54 19.59
CA THR A 36 5.24 0.68 18.93
C THR A 36 6.26 1.37 19.84
N ALA A 37 7.53 1.39 19.43
CA ALA A 37 8.53 2.22 20.09
C ALA A 37 8.10 3.71 20.14
N ALA A 38 8.53 4.42 21.18
CA ALA A 38 8.32 5.85 21.29
C ALA A 38 8.98 6.58 20.10
N LYS A 39 8.29 7.58 19.55
CA LYS A 39 8.71 8.37 18.39
C LYS A 39 8.93 9.84 18.81
N ASP A 40 9.62 10.62 17.98
CA ASP A 40 9.91 12.05 18.24
C ASP A 40 9.25 12.93 17.17
N GLN A 41 8.36 13.83 17.59
CA GLN A 41 7.68 14.78 16.69
C GLN A 41 8.54 15.99 16.33
N GLY A 42 9.65 16.23 17.01
CA GLY A 42 10.52 17.38 16.81
C GLY A 42 9.80 18.72 17.08
N PRO A 43 10.17 19.80 16.37
CA PRO A 43 9.60 21.14 16.59
C PRO A 43 8.20 21.34 15.97
N CYS A 44 7.64 20.32 15.33
CA CYS A 44 6.35 20.40 14.65
C CYS A 44 5.19 20.20 15.64
N GLY A 45 4.14 21.01 15.54
CA GLY A 45 2.88 20.85 16.30
C GLY A 45 2.02 19.68 15.81
N SER A 46 2.62 18.52 15.60
CA SER A 46 2.02 17.30 15.04
C SER A 46 1.61 16.26 16.09
N CYS A 47 1.60 16.60 17.38
CA CYS A 47 1.20 15.68 18.46
C CYS A 47 -0.15 14.98 18.18
N TRP A 48 -1.08 15.67 17.53
CA TRP A 48 -2.38 15.13 17.10
C TRP A 48 -2.22 13.95 16.13
N ALA A 49 -1.24 14.01 15.21
CA ALA A 49 -0.95 12.94 14.26
C ALA A 49 -0.35 11.73 14.98
N PHE A 50 0.65 11.95 15.85
CA PHE A 50 1.29 10.87 16.64
C PHE A 50 0.31 10.19 17.60
N SER A 51 -0.58 10.97 18.25
CA SER A 51 -1.63 10.41 19.10
C SER A 51 -2.62 9.57 18.29
N SER A 52 -2.93 10.00 17.06
CA SER A 52 -3.89 9.29 16.21
C SER A 52 -3.31 7.99 15.65
N THR A 53 -2.08 8.03 15.13
CA THR A 53 -1.41 6.81 14.64
C THR A 53 -1.24 5.80 15.75
N GLY A 54 -0.75 6.20 16.93
CA GLY A 54 -0.60 5.30 18.08
C GLY A 54 -1.92 4.67 18.53
N ALA A 55 -3.02 5.44 18.52
CA ALA A 55 -4.35 4.92 18.84
C ALA A 55 -4.84 3.89 17.81
N LEU A 56 -4.65 4.16 16.51
CA LEU A 56 -5.04 3.25 15.42
C LEU A 56 -4.20 1.96 15.43
N GLU A 57 -2.87 2.09 15.61
CA GLU A 57 -1.94 0.96 15.77
C GLU A 57 -2.40 0.04 16.91
N GLY A 58 -2.63 0.61 18.09
CA GLY A 58 -3.05 -0.16 19.27
C GLY A 58 -4.45 -0.76 19.15
N ALA A 59 -5.41 -0.02 18.56
CA ALA A 59 -6.78 -0.50 18.39
C ALA A 59 -6.85 -1.73 17.46
N LEU A 60 -6.06 -1.76 16.38
CA LEU A 60 -5.99 -2.92 15.48
C LEU A 60 -5.46 -4.17 16.19
N CYS A 61 -4.39 -4.01 16.99
CA CYS A 61 -3.84 -5.10 17.79
C CYS A 61 -4.82 -5.59 18.86
N ALA A 62 -5.47 -4.67 19.58
CA ALA A 62 -6.46 -4.98 20.61
C ALA A 62 -7.67 -5.74 20.04
N ALA A 63 -8.01 -5.54 18.76
CA ALA A 63 -9.07 -6.25 18.06
C ALA A 63 -8.66 -7.66 17.55
N GLY A 64 -7.44 -8.12 17.86
CA GLY A 64 -6.92 -9.41 17.37
C GLY A 64 -6.31 -9.33 15.97
N GLY A 65 -5.96 -8.12 15.51
CA GLY A 65 -5.23 -7.90 14.28
C GLY A 65 -3.78 -8.40 14.32
N PRO A 66 -3.04 -8.27 13.20
CA PRO A 66 -1.63 -8.63 13.14
C PRO A 66 -0.78 -7.77 14.10
N PRO A 67 0.50 -8.13 14.33
CA PRO A 67 1.44 -7.32 15.10
C PRO A 67 1.43 -5.85 14.65
N VAL A 68 1.55 -4.93 15.61
CA VAL A 68 1.51 -3.49 15.32
C VAL A 68 2.59 -3.10 14.32
N VAL A 69 2.15 -2.44 13.24
CA VAL A 69 3.03 -1.83 12.25
C VAL A 69 2.99 -0.32 12.44
N PRO A 70 4.13 0.38 12.50
CA PRO A 70 4.12 1.83 12.59
C PRO A 70 3.36 2.46 11.41
N LEU A 71 2.35 3.27 11.69
CA LEU A 71 1.59 4.03 10.71
C LEU A 71 2.27 5.38 10.43
N SER A 72 2.03 5.95 9.26
CA SER A 72 2.67 7.20 8.83
C SER A 72 2.00 8.43 9.44
N GLU A 73 2.65 9.07 10.42
CA GLU A 73 2.26 10.41 10.86
C GLU A 73 2.42 11.44 9.73
N GLN A 74 3.46 11.29 8.90
CA GLN A 74 3.74 12.19 7.79
C GLN A 74 2.58 12.25 6.79
N MET A 75 1.93 11.11 6.51
CA MET A 75 0.74 11.10 5.64
C MET A 75 -0.41 11.91 6.24
N LEU A 76 -0.62 11.86 7.56
CA LEU A 76 -1.62 12.72 8.21
C LEU A 76 -1.26 14.20 8.05
N LEU A 77 0.00 14.58 8.29
CA LEU A 77 0.47 15.97 8.12
C LEU A 77 0.24 16.48 6.69
N ASP A 78 0.48 15.65 5.70
CA ASP A 78 0.48 16.05 4.29
C ASP A 78 -0.93 16.02 3.68
N CYS A 79 -1.78 15.07 4.07
CA CYS A 79 -2.98 14.70 3.32
C CYS A 79 -4.31 14.96 4.04
N SER A 80 -4.32 15.12 5.36
CA SER A 80 -5.59 15.25 6.11
C SER A 80 -6.13 16.68 6.18
N GLY A 81 -5.49 17.65 5.50
CA GLY A 81 -5.93 19.05 5.46
C GLY A 81 -7.42 19.24 5.09
N PRO A 82 -7.97 18.53 4.09
CA PRO A 82 -9.40 18.58 3.76
C PRO A 82 -10.35 18.13 4.89
N PHE A 83 -9.84 17.44 5.91
CA PHE A 83 -10.58 17.02 7.10
C PHE A 83 -10.45 18.03 8.26
N GLY A 84 -9.81 19.18 8.03
CA GLY A 84 -9.71 20.27 9.02
C GLY A 84 -8.44 20.24 9.87
N THR A 85 -7.40 19.54 9.44
CA THR A 85 -6.08 19.59 10.10
C THR A 85 -5.19 20.66 9.46
N SER A 86 -4.15 21.10 10.15
CA SER A 86 -3.25 22.18 9.71
C SER A 86 -1.77 21.79 9.80
N GLY A 87 -1.46 20.51 9.58
CA GLY A 87 -0.09 19.99 9.60
C GLY A 87 0.61 20.30 10.93
N CYS A 88 1.73 21.02 10.86
CA CYS A 88 2.48 21.45 12.05
C CYS A 88 1.84 22.58 12.87
N SER A 89 0.77 23.21 12.38
CA SER A 89 0.05 24.24 13.13
C SER A 89 -1.02 23.64 14.06
N GLY A 90 -1.15 22.31 14.09
CA GLY A 90 -2.11 21.60 14.92
C GLY A 90 -3.21 20.89 14.13
N GLY A 91 -4.03 20.18 14.88
CA GLY A 91 -5.12 19.34 14.39
C GLY A 91 -5.77 18.59 15.54
N LEU A 92 -6.88 17.91 15.27
CA LEU A 92 -7.57 17.06 16.23
C LEU A 92 -7.53 15.61 15.76
N MET A 93 -7.45 14.68 16.72
CA MET A 93 -7.39 13.25 16.44
C MET A 93 -8.66 12.78 15.71
N ASP A 94 -9.82 13.36 16.03
CA ASP A 94 -11.08 13.05 15.34
C ASP A 94 -11.00 13.27 13.82
N ALA A 95 -10.37 14.37 13.39
CA ALA A 95 -10.16 14.65 11.97
C ALA A 95 -9.19 13.64 11.33
N ALA A 96 -8.16 13.22 12.06
CA ALA A 96 -7.23 12.19 11.62
C ALA A 96 -7.91 10.82 11.48
N PHE A 97 -8.80 10.45 12.43
CA PHE A 97 -9.58 9.23 12.36
C PHE A 97 -10.57 9.25 11.20
N GLN A 98 -11.23 10.39 10.94
CA GLN A 98 -12.10 10.55 9.77
C GLN A 98 -11.32 10.40 8.46
N PHE A 99 -10.12 11.00 8.36
CA PHE A 99 -9.23 10.79 7.23
C PHE A 99 -8.87 9.30 7.06
N ALA A 100 -8.42 8.65 8.13
CA ALA A 100 -8.03 7.24 8.08
C ALA A 100 -9.20 6.33 7.69
N ALA A 101 -10.42 6.63 8.14
CA ALA A 101 -11.63 5.91 7.73
C ALA A 101 -12.00 6.12 6.26
N ALA A 102 -11.76 7.32 5.71
CA ALA A 102 -12.14 7.67 4.35
C ALA A 102 -11.10 7.27 3.28
N ALA A 103 -9.80 7.44 3.59
CA ALA A 103 -8.71 7.29 2.63
C ALA A 103 -7.75 6.15 2.98
N GLY A 104 -7.86 5.57 4.18
CA GLY A 104 -6.84 4.68 4.73
C GLY A 104 -5.60 5.44 5.19
N LEU A 105 -4.69 4.73 5.84
CA LEU A 105 -3.40 5.25 6.27
C LEU A 105 -2.30 4.23 5.96
N CYS A 106 -1.24 4.66 5.31
CA CYS A 106 -0.11 3.80 4.97
C CYS A 106 0.72 3.46 6.22
N ALA A 107 1.39 2.31 6.18
CA ALA A 107 2.52 2.06 7.06
C ALA A 107 3.60 3.13 6.85
N ALA A 108 4.29 3.54 7.92
CA ALA A 108 5.34 4.55 7.87
C ALA A 108 6.43 4.22 6.86
N ALA A 109 6.76 2.93 6.72
CA ALA A 109 7.77 2.44 5.77
C ALA A 109 7.34 2.54 4.30
N GLU A 110 6.05 2.68 4.01
CA GLU A 110 5.49 2.64 2.64
C GLU A 110 5.17 4.02 2.08
N TYR A 111 5.11 5.06 2.92
CA TYR A 111 4.78 6.41 2.48
C TYR A 111 6.03 7.28 2.26
N PHE A 112 6.47 7.96 3.30
CA PHE A 112 7.58 8.89 3.30
C PHE A 112 8.07 9.04 4.75
N PRO A 113 9.39 9.14 5.01
CA PRO A 113 9.90 9.35 6.36
C PRO A 113 9.33 10.61 7.01
N TYR A 114 9.16 10.59 8.33
CA TYR A 114 8.73 11.75 9.08
C TYR A 114 9.80 12.87 9.02
N GLU A 115 9.40 14.09 8.67
CA GLU A 115 10.30 15.23 8.49
C GLU A 115 9.98 16.44 9.39
N ALA A 116 9.01 16.32 10.30
CA ALA A 116 8.56 17.43 11.15
C ALA A 116 8.15 18.70 10.36
N ARG A 117 7.55 18.51 9.17
CA ARG A 117 6.94 19.56 8.35
C ARG A 117 5.86 18.97 7.46
N ALA A 118 4.81 19.73 7.17
CA ALA A 118 3.82 19.34 6.16
C ALA A 118 4.39 19.54 4.74
N ARG A 119 4.03 18.64 3.83
CA ARG A 119 4.35 18.67 2.41
C ARG A 119 3.07 18.57 1.57
N PRO A 120 3.13 18.83 0.25
CA PRO A 120 2.05 18.44 -0.63
C PRO A 120 1.74 16.95 -0.46
N CYS A 121 0.47 16.62 -0.27
CA CYS A 121 -0.01 15.26 -0.12
C CYS A 121 0.51 14.34 -1.21
N ARG A 122 1.16 13.24 -0.81
CA ARG A 122 1.66 12.19 -1.73
C ARG A 122 0.85 10.90 -1.64
N SER A 123 -0.42 10.96 -1.24
CA SER A 123 -1.32 9.81 -1.33
C SER A 123 -1.91 9.73 -2.73
N GLY A 124 -1.81 8.58 -3.38
CA GLY A 124 -2.42 8.33 -4.68
C GLY A 124 -1.52 7.55 -5.63
N PHE A 125 -1.99 7.38 -6.86
CA PHE A 125 -1.19 6.87 -7.96
C PHE A 125 -0.63 8.04 -8.77
N ARG A 126 0.46 7.79 -9.48
CA ARG A 126 0.94 8.69 -10.52
C ARG A 126 1.03 7.90 -11.81
N ASP A 127 0.33 8.37 -12.84
CA ASP A 127 0.52 7.85 -14.17
C ASP A 127 1.92 8.20 -14.66
N LEU A 128 2.60 7.18 -15.18
CA LEU A 128 3.85 7.38 -15.89
C LEU A 128 3.53 7.98 -17.27
N PRO A 129 4.45 8.78 -17.85
CA PRO A 129 4.30 9.22 -19.22
C PRO A 129 4.04 8.01 -20.14
N PRO A 130 2.98 8.06 -20.98
CA PRO A 130 2.67 6.95 -21.88
C PRO A 130 3.83 6.75 -22.86
N ARG A 131 4.06 5.50 -23.27
CA ARG A 131 5.11 5.13 -24.23
C ARG A 131 6.54 5.60 -23.86
N ASP A 132 6.85 5.68 -22.56
CA ASP A 132 8.22 5.97 -22.08
C ASP A 132 8.82 4.77 -21.33
N PRO A 133 9.52 3.85 -22.03
CA PRO A 133 10.19 2.72 -21.40
C PRO A 133 11.31 3.12 -20.43
N GLY A 134 11.81 4.36 -20.50
CA GLY A 134 12.80 4.90 -19.59
C GLY A 134 12.16 5.28 -18.25
N ALA A 135 11.06 6.03 -18.29
CA ALA A 135 10.26 6.35 -17.12
C ALA A 135 9.72 5.09 -16.44
N LEU A 136 9.24 4.12 -17.23
CA LEU A 136 8.77 2.83 -16.72
C LEU A 136 9.87 2.05 -16.00
N ARG A 137 11.07 1.97 -16.59
CA ARG A 137 12.23 1.34 -15.92
C ARG A 137 12.66 2.10 -14.67
N GLY A 138 12.66 3.43 -14.71
CA GLY A 138 12.99 4.28 -13.57
C GLY A 138 12.05 4.06 -12.39
N ALA A 139 10.74 4.01 -12.65
CA ALA A 139 9.74 3.68 -11.64
C ALA A 139 9.90 2.24 -11.12
N LEU A 140 10.09 1.28 -12.04
CA LEU A 140 10.23 -0.13 -11.72
C LEU A 140 11.51 -0.47 -10.94
N ALA A 141 12.52 0.42 -10.96
CA ALA A 141 13.70 0.30 -10.12
C ALA A 141 13.41 0.60 -8.63
N GLY A 142 12.32 1.33 -8.33
CA GLY A 142 11.91 1.67 -6.96
C GLY A 142 10.81 0.76 -6.41
N ALA A 143 9.83 0.39 -7.23
CA ALA A 143 8.70 -0.45 -6.83
C ALA A 143 8.04 -1.13 -8.04
N PRO A 144 7.30 -2.25 -7.86
CA PRO A 144 6.45 -2.80 -8.91
C PRO A 144 5.46 -1.79 -9.48
N VAL A 145 5.22 -1.85 -10.79
CA VAL A 145 4.36 -0.88 -11.51
C VAL A 145 3.16 -1.60 -12.11
N SER A 146 1.95 -1.12 -11.80
CA SER A 146 0.72 -1.59 -12.44
C SER A 146 0.67 -1.08 -13.89
N VAL A 147 0.44 -1.98 -14.84
CA VAL A 147 0.32 -1.63 -16.28
C VAL A 147 -0.87 -2.36 -16.90
N ALA A 148 -1.37 -1.83 -18.02
CA ALA A 148 -2.33 -2.53 -18.86
C ALA A 148 -1.62 -3.10 -20.10
N VAL A 149 -2.08 -4.26 -20.54
CA VAL A 149 -1.62 -4.94 -21.77
C VAL A 149 -2.83 -5.42 -22.56
N GLN A 150 -2.62 -5.77 -23.83
CA GLN A 150 -3.59 -6.50 -24.61
C GLN A 150 -3.40 -8.01 -24.41
N GLY A 151 -4.24 -8.62 -23.56
CA GLY A 151 -4.12 -10.02 -23.13
C GLY A 151 -4.91 -11.04 -23.95
N ASP A 152 -5.78 -10.59 -24.85
CA ASP A 152 -6.68 -11.44 -25.66
C ASP A 152 -6.01 -12.02 -26.91
N GLN A 153 -4.79 -11.61 -27.25
CA GLN A 153 -4.03 -12.18 -28.37
C GLN A 153 -3.58 -13.61 -28.07
N LEU A 154 -3.71 -14.52 -29.05
CA LEU A 154 -3.36 -15.94 -28.90
C LEU A 154 -1.92 -16.15 -28.39
N GLY A 155 -0.98 -15.32 -28.85
CA GLY A 155 0.41 -15.37 -28.39
C GLY A 155 0.55 -15.11 -26.89
N PHE A 156 -0.26 -14.21 -26.34
CA PHE A 156 -0.30 -13.93 -24.90
C PHE A 156 -0.99 -15.06 -24.14
N GLN A 157 -2.16 -15.51 -24.61
CA GLN A 157 -2.94 -16.57 -23.96
C GLN A 157 -2.15 -17.87 -23.81
N PHE A 158 -1.41 -18.28 -24.85
CA PHE A 158 -0.68 -19.55 -24.88
C PHE A 158 0.81 -19.42 -24.56
N TYR A 159 1.27 -18.26 -24.08
CA TYR A 159 2.65 -18.08 -23.67
C TYR A 159 3.10 -19.13 -22.65
N LYS A 160 4.30 -19.68 -22.85
CA LYS A 160 4.92 -20.69 -21.97
C LYS A 160 6.27 -20.24 -21.43
N SER A 161 7.17 -19.74 -22.28
CA SER A 161 8.51 -19.34 -21.86
C SER A 161 9.21 -18.45 -22.89
N GLY A 162 10.39 -17.95 -22.55
CA GLY A 162 11.21 -17.08 -23.40
C GLY A 162 10.83 -15.60 -23.31
N ILE A 163 11.55 -14.75 -24.05
CA ILE A 163 11.19 -13.34 -24.19
C ILE A 163 10.07 -13.28 -25.22
N PHE A 164 8.88 -12.88 -24.79
CA PHE A 164 7.72 -12.68 -25.64
C PHE A 164 7.94 -11.43 -26.49
N ASP A 165 8.04 -11.63 -27.81
CA ASP A 165 8.25 -10.60 -28.82
C ASP A 165 7.20 -10.65 -29.94
N GLY A 166 6.08 -11.33 -29.68
CA GLY A 166 4.94 -11.40 -30.57
C GLY A 166 4.28 -10.04 -30.80
N SER A 167 3.30 -10.00 -31.70
CA SER A 167 2.51 -8.80 -31.96
C SER A 167 1.79 -8.36 -30.67
N CYS A 168 2.08 -7.15 -30.23
CA CYS A 168 1.34 -6.46 -29.18
C CYS A 168 0.44 -5.43 -29.88
N GLY A 169 -0.86 -5.42 -29.58
CA GLY A 169 -1.74 -4.36 -30.05
C GLY A 169 -1.94 -3.28 -28.98
N GLU A 170 -2.69 -2.24 -29.32
CA GLU A 170 -2.95 -1.08 -28.46
C GLU A 170 -4.33 -1.13 -27.79
N GLU A 171 -5.11 -2.20 -28.03
CA GLU A 171 -6.42 -2.41 -27.40
C GLU A 171 -6.24 -3.02 -26.02
N LEU A 172 -5.74 -2.20 -25.09
CA LEU A 172 -5.44 -2.60 -23.71
C LEU A 172 -6.73 -3.08 -23.02
N ASN A 173 -6.73 -4.35 -22.59
CA ASN A 173 -7.91 -5.01 -22.03
C ASN A 173 -7.61 -5.86 -20.79
N HIS A 174 -6.34 -5.93 -20.35
CA HIS A 174 -5.93 -6.75 -19.23
C HIS A 174 -4.93 -6.03 -18.32
N GLY A 175 -5.18 -6.05 -17.01
CA GLY A 175 -4.30 -5.45 -15.99
C GLY A 175 -3.28 -6.45 -15.47
N VAL A 176 -2.02 -6.06 -15.42
CA VAL A 176 -0.89 -6.89 -14.98
C VAL A 176 0.11 -6.06 -14.17
N LEU A 177 1.00 -6.73 -13.45
CA LEU A 177 2.02 -6.07 -12.64
C LEU A 177 3.39 -6.29 -13.26
N LEU A 178 4.13 -5.22 -13.55
CA LEU A 178 5.56 -5.33 -13.81
C LEU A 178 6.29 -5.39 -12.47
N VAL A 179 7.15 -6.40 -12.31
CA VAL A 179 7.88 -6.66 -11.06
C VAL A 179 9.40 -6.54 -11.21
N GLY A 180 9.87 -6.26 -12.43
CA GLY A 180 11.28 -6.03 -12.69
C GLY A 180 11.58 -5.90 -14.18
N PHE A 181 12.86 -5.66 -14.49
CA PHE A 181 13.38 -5.69 -15.85
C PHE A 181 14.77 -6.32 -15.84
N GLY A 182 15.21 -6.80 -17.00
CA GLY A 182 16.49 -7.47 -17.13
C GLY A 182 17.03 -7.43 -18.55
N LYS A 183 18.19 -8.05 -18.72
CA LYS A 183 18.89 -8.19 -20.00
C LYS A 183 19.47 -9.59 -20.10
N LYS A 184 19.33 -10.23 -21.25
CA LYS A 184 19.93 -11.54 -21.54
C LYS A 184 20.51 -11.55 -22.95
N THR A 185 21.70 -12.11 -23.11
CA THR A 185 22.30 -12.35 -24.42
C THR A 185 21.66 -13.60 -25.04
N GLN A 186 21.04 -13.44 -26.20
CA GLN A 186 20.48 -14.53 -27.02
C GLN A 186 20.97 -14.36 -28.46
N ASN A 187 21.47 -15.43 -29.08
CA ASN A 187 21.95 -15.41 -30.46
C ASN A 187 22.99 -14.29 -30.73
N HIS A 188 23.96 -14.14 -29.82
CA HIS A 188 24.99 -13.08 -29.87
C HIS A 188 24.44 -11.63 -29.83
N LYS A 189 23.18 -11.45 -29.44
CA LYS A 189 22.53 -10.14 -29.28
C LYS A 189 21.98 -9.97 -27.89
N ASP A 190 22.16 -8.78 -27.35
CA ASP A 190 21.61 -8.40 -26.06
C ASP A 190 20.14 -8.03 -26.21
N ARG A 191 19.26 -8.74 -25.49
CA ARG A 191 17.83 -8.46 -25.44
C ARG A 191 17.41 -8.00 -24.06
N LYS A 192 16.71 -6.89 -23.98
CA LYS A 192 16.09 -6.40 -22.75
C LYS A 192 14.69 -6.97 -22.61
N PHE A 193 14.23 -7.12 -21.38
CA PHE A 193 12.88 -7.58 -21.09
C PHE A 193 12.34 -6.97 -19.80
N PHE A 194 11.03 -6.84 -19.71
CA PHE A 194 10.28 -6.65 -18.47
C PHE A 194 9.83 -7.99 -17.92
N ILE A 195 9.70 -8.10 -16.61
CA ILE A 195 9.15 -9.26 -15.91
C ILE A 195 7.72 -8.90 -15.51
N LEU A 196 6.76 -9.52 -16.17
CA LEU A 196 5.34 -9.34 -15.95
C LEU A 196 4.83 -10.47 -15.04
N LYS A 197 4.13 -10.12 -13.97
CA LYS A 197 3.35 -11.02 -13.11
C LYS A 197 1.90 -10.98 -13.55
N ASN A 198 1.35 -12.14 -13.89
CA ASN A 198 -0.03 -12.30 -14.30
C ASN A 198 -0.90 -12.88 -13.17
N SER A 199 -2.22 -12.88 -13.36
CA SER A 199 -3.24 -13.33 -12.41
C SER A 199 -3.99 -14.59 -12.88
N TRP A 200 -3.42 -15.36 -13.82
CA TRP A 200 -4.02 -16.58 -14.39
C TRP A 200 -3.45 -17.90 -13.82
N GLY A 201 -2.90 -17.84 -12.60
CA GLY A 201 -2.32 -18.98 -11.90
C GLY A 201 -0.94 -19.41 -12.41
N GLU A 202 -0.30 -20.30 -11.66
CA GLU A 202 1.08 -20.72 -11.95
C GLU A 202 1.22 -21.61 -13.20
N GLY A 203 0.13 -22.19 -13.70
CA GLY A 203 0.12 -23.01 -14.91
C GLY A 203 0.29 -22.23 -16.22
N TRP A 204 0.14 -20.90 -16.17
CA TRP A 204 0.35 -20.02 -17.31
C TRP A 204 1.79 -19.47 -17.33
N GLY A 205 2.39 -19.39 -18.53
CA GLY A 205 3.74 -18.86 -18.68
C GLY A 205 4.80 -19.57 -17.83
N GLN A 206 5.73 -18.78 -17.30
CA GLN A 206 6.81 -19.24 -16.44
C GLN A 206 6.39 -19.11 -14.97
N ARG A 207 5.58 -20.05 -14.48
CA ARG A 207 4.99 -20.03 -13.12
C ARG A 207 4.17 -18.77 -12.83
N GLY A 208 3.33 -18.36 -13.79
CA GLY A 208 2.50 -17.16 -13.69
C GLY A 208 3.18 -15.87 -14.17
N PHE A 209 4.41 -15.95 -14.69
CA PHE A 209 5.17 -14.79 -15.17
C PHE A 209 5.47 -14.86 -16.67
N MET A 210 5.71 -13.69 -17.27
CA MET A 210 6.16 -13.53 -18.64
C MET A 210 7.37 -12.60 -18.70
N LEU A 211 8.34 -12.92 -19.57
CA LEU A 211 9.38 -11.97 -19.95
C LEU A 211 8.88 -11.24 -21.21
N LEU A 212 8.50 -9.99 -21.08
CA LEU A 212 8.01 -9.18 -22.20
C LEU A 212 9.18 -8.41 -22.83
N ASP A 213 9.28 -8.35 -24.16
CA ASP A 213 10.35 -7.60 -24.84
C ASP A 213 10.41 -6.14 -24.34
N GLY A 214 11.59 -5.72 -23.88
CA GLY A 214 11.79 -4.42 -23.23
C GLY A 214 12.15 -3.28 -24.18
N ASP A 215 12.33 -3.59 -25.47
CA ASP A 215 12.60 -2.61 -26.53
C ASP A 215 11.38 -2.43 -27.46
N LYS A 216 10.39 -3.33 -27.43
CA LYS A 216 9.08 -3.14 -28.08
C LYS A 216 8.08 -2.50 -27.12
N GLY A 217 7.88 -1.18 -27.23
CA GLY A 217 6.84 -0.45 -26.49
C GLY A 217 5.47 -0.58 -27.16
N GLY A 218 4.52 -1.23 -26.49
CA GLY A 218 3.08 -0.98 -26.69
C GLY A 218 2.64 0.23 -25.86
N ALA A 219 1.47 0.79 -26.20
CA ALA A 219 0.92 2.05 -25.69
C ALA A 219 1.13 2.33 -24.19
#